data_AF-L0IBQ2-F1
#
_entry.id   AF-L0IBQ2-F1
#
_cell.length_a   1.000
_cell.length_b   1.000
_cell.length_c   1.000
_cell.angle_alpha   90.00
_cell.angle_beta   90.00
_cell.angle_gamma   90.00
#
_symmetry.space_group_name_H-M   'P 1'
#
loop_
_entity.id
_entity.type
_entity.pdbx_description
1 polymer ?
#
loop_
_entity_poly.entity_id
_entity_poly.type
_entity_poly.pdbx_seq_one_letter_code
_entity_poly.pdbx_strand_id
1 'polypeptide(L)'
;MGLRDDVSAGINVALHVTMLGGLAWVTGQPILFPSLGPSAYLLATGENPRAEGAYHVVGGHAIAAVAGLATYVVFADGLVSVDAFEAGTPFSPAVGRLVLSGLVAMVLTTIGMLWSNTNHPAACATTLIVALGLMSTPLAVVLIVVSVALLVAFHGVVVERVQARYGVEPTDPR
;
A
#
# COMPACT_ATOMS: atom_id res chain seq x y z
N MET A 1 16.09 -22.85 -1.77
CA MET A 1 16.47 -21.44 -1.54
C MET A 1 17.89 -21.21 -2.03
N GLY A 2 18.05 -20.38 -3.05
CA GLY A 2 19.37 -19.91 -3.49
C GLY A 2 19.62 -18.49 -2.98
N LEU A 3 20.79 -18.25 -2.38
CA LEU A 3 21.26 -16.91 -1.96
C LEU A 3 21.09 -15.85 -3.06
N ARG A 4 21.17 -16.26 -4.33
CA ARG A 4 20.96 -15.40 -5.49
C ARG A 4 19.54 -14.85 -5.59
N ASP A 5 18.51 -15.66 -5.35
CA ASP A 5 17.11 -15.21 -5.42
C ASP A 5 16.80 -14.25 -4.27
N ASP A 6 17.31 -14.53 -3.07
CA ASP A 6 17.21 -13.65 -1.90
C ASP A 6 17.83 -12.27 -2.16
N VAL A 7 19.04 -12.25 -2.71
CA VAL A 7 19.75 -11.00 -3.06
C VAL A 7 19.01 -10.25 -4.17
N SER A 8 18.49 -10.97 -5.16
CA SER A 8 17.75 -10.37 -6.28
C SER A 8 16.47 -9.69 -5.80
N ALA A 9 15.68 -10.35 -4.94
CA ALA A 9 14.51 -9.76 -4.29
C ALA A 9 14.88 -8.50 -3.48
N GLY A 10 15.98 -8.56 -2.71
CA GLY A 10 16.48 -7.39 -1.97
C GLY A 10 16.84 -6.20 -2.86
N ILE A 11 17.52 -6.44 -3.98
CA ILE A 11 17.86 -5.41 -4.97
C ILE A 11 16.58 -4.82 -5.59
N ASN A 12 15.61 -5.66 -5.95
CA ASN A 12 14.34 -5.21 -6.49
C ASN A 12 13.64 -4.27 -5.51
N VAL A 13 13.47 -4.67 -4.25
CA VAL A 13 12.87 -3.81 -3.22
C VAL A 13 13.64 -2.49 -3.10
N ALA A 14 14.97 -2.53 -3.08
CA ALA A 14 15.80 -1.32 -3.01
C ALA A 14 15.54 -0.37 -4.20
N LEU A 15 15.37 -0.89 -5.42
CA LEU A 15 15.04 -0.07 -6.59
C LEU A 15 13.68 0.62 -6.45
N HIS A 16 12.64 -0.11 -6.03
CA HIS A 16 11.31 0.47 -5.83
C HIS A 16 11.31 1.56 -4.74
N VAL A 17 11.94 1.29 -3.59
CA VAL A 17 12.00 2.24 -2.47
C VAL A 17 12.84 3.46 -2.83
N THR A 18 13.95 3.28 -3.56
CA THR A 18 14.76 4.40 -4.02
C THR A 18 13.98 5.30 -4.98
N MET A 19 13.20 4.71 -5.90
CA MET A 19 12.37 5.46 -6.83
C MET A 19 11.28 6.26 -6.09
N LEU A 20 10.48 5.60 -5.24
CA LEU A 20 9.41 6.26 -4.48
C LEU A 20 9.96 7.27 -3.47
N GLY A 21 11.03 6.91 -2.75
CA GLY A 21 11.69 7.78 -1.79
C GLY A 21 12.34 9.00 -2.45
N GLY A 22 12.94 8.83 -3.62
CA GLY A 22 13.48 9.94 -4.40
C GLY A 22 12.38 10.91 -4.85
N LEU A 23 11.26 10.40 -5.36
CA LEU A 23 10.13 11.24 -5.71
C LEU A 23 9.55 11.94 -4.47
N ALA A 24 9.39 11.24 -3.35
CA ALA A 24 8.89 11.82 -2.11
C ALA A 24 9.82 12.94 -1.63
N TRP A 25 11.13 12.73 -1.70
CA TRP A 25 12.13 13.71 -1.31
C TRP A 25 12.10 14.96 -2.21
N VAL A 26 11.96 14.78 -3.53
CA VAL A 26 11.92 15.91 -4.48
C VAL A 26 10.61 16.69 -4.41
N THR A 27 9.48 16.00 -4.22
CA THR A 27 8.14 16.63 -4.29
C THR A 27 7.59 17.07 -2.93
N GLY A 28 8.13 16.54 -1.83
CA GLY A 28 7.58 16.68 -0.49
C GLY A 28 6.21 15.99 -0.29
N GLN A 29 5.75 15.21 -1.27
CA GLN A 29 4.46 14.53 -1.20
C GLN A 29 4.59 13.18 -0.49
N PRO A 30 3.53 12.70 0.21
CA PRO A 30 3.52 11.44 0.92
C PRO A 30 3.33 10.24 -0.03
N ILE A 31 4.20 10.11 -1.03
CA ILE A 31 4.12 9.06 -2.08
C ILE A 31 4.94 7.81 -1.75
N LEU A 32 5.77 7.88 -0.71
CA LEU A 32 6.34 6.72 -0.03
C LEU A 32 5.57 6.50 1.28
N PHE A 33 4.50 5.70 1.23
CA PHE A 33 3.69 5.36 2.41
C PHE A 33 3.80 3.87 2.77
N PRO A 34 3.52 3.48 4.04
CA PRO A 34 3.89 2.17 4.56
C PRO A 34 3.39 0.96 3.77
N SER A 35 2.21 1.02 3.16
CA SER A 35 1.64 -0.12 2.42
C SER A 35 2.34 -0.42 1.08
N LEU A 36 3.18 0.50 0.57
CA LEU A 36 4.01 0.25 -0.62
C LEU A 36 5.18 -0.69 -0.31
N GLY A 37 5.63 -0.80 0.95
CA GLY A 37 6.70 -1.72 1.34
C GLY A 37 6.35 -3.18 1.03
N PRO A 38 5.26 -3.74 1.61
CA PRO A 38 4.81 -5.08 1.28
C PRO A 38 4.39 -5.24 -0.19
N SER A 39 3.87 -4.19 -0.84
CA SER A 39 3.56 -4.24 -2.28
C SER A 39 4.82 -4.42 -3.13
N ALA A 40 5.88 -3.67 -2.84
CA ALA A 40 7.17 -3.80 -3.51
C ALA A 40 7.84 -5.13 -3.19
N TYR A 41 7.69 -5.64 -1.96
CA TYR A 41 8.18 -6.96 -1.58
C TYR A 41 7.51 -8.06 -2.41
N LEU A 42 6.17 -8.10 -2.47
CA LEU A 42 5.43 -9.10 -3.25
C LEU A 42 5.79 -9.06 -4.75
N LEU A 43 5.91 -7.85 -5.32
CA LEU A 43 6.39 -7.67 -6.70
C LEU A 43 7.84 -8.16 -6.86
N ALA A 44 8.71 -7.95 -5.87
CA ALA A 44 10.11 -8.33 -5.92
C ALA A 44 10.35 -9.83 -5.77
N THR A 45 9.48 -10.54 -5.05
CA THR A 45 9.60 -11.97 -4.76
C THR A 45 8.80 -12.87 -5.69
N GLY A 46 7.88 -12.29 -6.49
CA GLY A 46 6.96 -13.08 -7.30
C GLY A 46 6.12 -14.00 -6.40
N GLU A 47 5.62 -13.46 -5.28
CA GLU A 47 4.72 -14.21 -4.41
C GLU A 47 3.26 -14.07 -4.90
N ASN A 48 2.76 -15.12 -5.56
CA ASN A 48 1.36 -15.46 -5.85
C ASN A 48 0.70 -14.86 -7.13
N PRO A 49 0.10 -15.69 -8.03
CA PRO A 49 -0.70 -15.23 -9.18
C PRO A 49 -1.89 -14.33 -8.83
N ARG A 50 -2.38 -14.36 -7.58
CA ARG A 50 -3.46 -13.47 -7.10
C ARG A 50 -2.96 -12.12 -6.58
N ALA A 51 -1.68 -11.96 -6.29
CA ALA A 51 -1.04 -10.70 -5.88
C ALA A 51 -0.21 -10.08 -7.01
N GLU A 52 0.18 -10.88 -8.00
CA GLU A 52 0.97 -10.46 -9.16
C GLU A 52 0.06 -10.01 -10.30
N GLY A 53 -0.09 -8.69 -10.42
CA GLY A 53 -0.72 -8.09 -11.58
C GLY A 53 -1.13 -6.66 -11.29
N ALA A 54 -0.96 -5.78 -12.28
CA ALA A 54 -1.32 -4.38 -12.15
C ALA A 54 -2.78 -4.19 -11.69
N TYR A 55 -3.69 -5.04 -12.18
CA TYR A 55 -5.09 -5.06 -11.76
C TYR A 55 -5.28 -5.33 -10.27
N HIS A 56 -4.59 -6.33 -9.72
CA HIS A 56 -4.69 -6.71 -8.32
C HIS A 56 -4.11 -5.63 -7.40
N VAL A 57 -2.89 -5.19 -7.72
CA VAL A 57 -2.16 -4.22 -6.90
C VAL A 57 -2.87 -2.85 -6.93
N VAL A 58 -3.11 -2.29 -8.13
CA VAL A 58 -3.75 -0.97 -8.25
C VAL A 58 -5.21 -1.02 -7.82
N GLY A 59 -5.95 -2.05 -8.23
CA GLY A 59 -7.37 -2.22 -7.88
C GLY A 59 -7.59 -2.42 -6.38
N GLY A 60 -6.77 -3.25 -5.73
CA GLY A 60 -6.85 -3.47 -4.29
C GLY A 60 -6.60 -2.20 -3.49
N HIS A 61 -5.56 -1.44 -3.86
CA HIS A 61 -5.27 -0.14 -3.23
C HIS A 61 -6.34 0.91 -3.50
N ALA A 62 -6.93 0.94 -4.70
CA ALA A 62 -8.02 1.86 -5.02
C ALA A 62 -9.27 1.58 -4.17
N ILE A 63 -9.67 0.31 -4.05
CA ILE A 63 -10.78 -0.11 -3.17
C ILE A 63 -10.48 0.24 -1.72
N ALA A 64 -9.28 -0.09 -1.24
CA ALA A 64 -8.83 0.21 0.11
C ALA A 64 -8.88 1.70 0.44
N ALA A 65 -8.39 2.55 -0.46
CA ALA A 65 -8.35 3.99 -0.26
C ALA A 65 -9.76 4.60 -0.27
N VAL A 66 -10.64 4.16 -1.18
CA VAL A 66 -12.05 4.62 -1.23
C VAL A 66 -12.82 4.17 0.00
N ALA A 67 -12.70 2.90 0.40
CA ALA A 67 -13.37 2.36 1.58
C ALA A 67 -12.89 3.09 2.85
N GLY A 68 -11.57 3.27 3.01
CA GLY A 68 -10.99 3.99 4.14
C GLY A 68 -11.42 5.46 4.20
N LEU A 69 -11.49 6.15 3.05
CA LEU A 69 -11.92 7.54 3.01
C LEU A 69 -13.40 7.67 3.36
N ALA A 70 -14.24 6.81 2.79
CA ALA A 70 -15.68 6.83 3.03
C ALA A 70 -16.00 6.65 4.51
N THR A 71 -15.39 5.67 5.18
CA THR A 71 -15.63 5.44 6.62
C THR A 71 -14.98 6.50 7.49
N TYR A 72 -13.80 7.01 7.11
CA TYR A 72 -13.16 8.11 7.82
C TYR A 72 -14.06 9.34 7.88
N VAL A 73 -14.59 9.78 6.74
CA VAL A 73 -15.49 10.95 6.66
C VAL A 73 -16.74 10.75 7.52
N VAL A 74 -17.29 9.53 7.57
CA VAL A 74 -18.50 9.24 8.35
C VAL A 74 -18.22 9.18 9.86
N PHE A 75 -17.13 8.55 10.28
CA PHE A 75 -16.91 8.19 11.69
C PHE A 75 -15.86 9.05 12.39
N ALA A 76 -14.80 9.45 11.69
CA ALA A 76 -13.56 9.96 12.29
C ALA A 76 -13.05 11.27 11.68
N ASP A 77 -13.88 12.00 10.91
CA ASP A 77 -13.48 13.25 10.27
C ASP A 77 -12.88 14.26 11.28
N GLY A 78 -11.78 14.87 10.87
CA GLY A 78 -10.96 15.78 11.68
C GLY A 78 -10.07 15.12 12.73
N LEU A 79 -10.08 13.79 12.86
CA LEU A 79 -9.18 13.06 13.77
C LEU A 79 -7.96 12.53 13.03
N VAL A 80 -6.80 12.57 13.68
CA VAL A 80 -5.59 11.89 13.23
C VAL A 80 -5.17 10.93 14.34
N SER A 81 -4.93 9.67 13.97
CA SER A 81 -4.61 8.61 14.94
C SER A 81 -3.42 8.92 15.84
N VAL A 82 -2.32 9.44 15.29
CA VAL A 82 -1.13 9.76 16.10
C VAL A 82 -1.46 10.73 17.23
N ASP A 83 -2.19 11.80 16.93
CA ASP A 83 -2.60 12.80 17.91
C ASP A 83 -3.60 12.23 18.92
N ALA A 84 -4.57 11.44 18.44
CA ALA A 84 -5.61 10.86 19.28
C ALA A 84 -5.06 9.80 20.26
N PHE A 85 -4.03 9.05 19.86
CA PHE A 85 -3.38 8.06 20.73
C PHE A 85 -2.40 8.71 21.72
N GLU A 86 -1.75 9.80 21.34
CA GLU A 86 -0.87 10.54 22.27
C GLU A 86 -1.68 11.21 23.39
N ALA A 87 -2.79 11.86 23.07
CA ALA A 87 -3.66 12.51 24.05
C ALA A 87 -4.64 11.55 24.75
N GLY A 88 -4.78 10.34 24.24
CA GLY A 88 -5.85 9.42 24.62
C GLY A 88 -5.65 8.77 25.99
N THR A 89 -6.74 8.70 26.76
CA THR A 89 -6.86 7.82 27.93
C THR A 89 -7.64 6.55 27.55
N PRO A 90 -7.60 5.48 28.37
CA PRO A 90 -8.48 4.33 28.18
C PRO A 90 -9.94 4.77 27.99
N PHE A 91 -10.64 4.13 27.03
CA PHE A 91 -12.01 4.48 26.64
C PHE A 91 -12.20 5.90 26.04
N SER A 92 -11.14 6.49 25.48
CA SER A 92 -11.24 7.76 24.72
C SER A 92 -12.26 7.67 23.59
N PRO A 93 -13.27 8.58 23.53
CA PRO A 93 -14.24 8.62 22.43
C PRO A 93 -13.59 8.86 21.06
N ALA A 94 -12.51 9.65 20.99
CA ALA A 94 -11.79 9.92 19.75
C ALA A 94 -11.13 8.65 19.21
N VAL A 95 -10.47 7.89 20.09
CA VAL A 95 -9.91 6.58 19.74
C VAL A 95 -11.02 5.60 19.33
N GLY A 96 -12.14 5.59 20.06
CA GLY A 96 -13.31 4.75 19.71
C GLY A 96 -13.85 5.03 18.31
N ARG A 97 -13.93 6.30 17.90
CA ARG A 97 -14.34 6.72 16.54
C ARG A 97 -13.36 6.24 15.47
N LEU A 98 -12.06 6.34 15.72
CA LEU A 98 -11.01 5.84 14.81
C LEU A 98 -11.05 4.31 14.70
N VAL A 99 -11.26 3.60 15.81
CA VAL A 99 -11.43 2.14 15.83
C VAL A 99 -12.64 1.72 15.00
N LEU A 100 -13.78 2.41 15.16
CA LEU A 100 -14.98 2.13 14.37
C LEU A 100 -14.75 2.40 12.88
N SER A 101 -14.13 3.53 12.54
CA SER A 101 -13.73 3.85 11.16
C SER A 101 -12.88 2.74 10.55
N GLY A 102 -11.81 2.32 11.23
CA GLY A 102 -10.90 1.27 10.77
C GLY A 102 -11.57 -0.10 10.64
N LEU A 103 -12.42 -0.48 11.60
CA LEU A 103 -13.16 -1.74 11.56
C LEU A 103 -14.07 -1.81 10.34
N VAL A 104 -14.92 -0.79 10.15
CA VAL A 104 -15.86 -0.77 9.02
C VAL A 104 -15.10 -0.70 7.70
N ALA A 105 -14.02 0.08 7.63
CA ALA A 105 -13.18 0.18 6.44
C ALA A 105 -12.61 -1.18 6.05
N MET A 106 -12.03 -1.92 7.00
CA MET A 106 -11.41 -3.22 6.77
C MET A 106 -12.41 -4.26 6.25
N VAL A 107 -13.64 -4.27 6.79
CA VAL A 107 -14.71 -5.13 6.30
C VAL A 107 -15.06 -4.78 4.85
N LEU A 108 -15.27 -3.49 4.55
CA LEU A 108 -15.61 -3.02 3.21
C LEU A 108 -14.50 -3.29 2.20
N THR A 109 -13.24 -3.02 2.55
CA THR A 109 -12.09 -3.33 1.70
C THR A 109 -12.01 -4.82 1.40
N THR A 110 -12.12 -5.66 2.42
CA THR A 110 -12.01 -7.12 2.25
C THR A 110 -13.09 -7.64 1.32
N ILE A 111 -14.35 -7.28 1.57
CA ILE A 111 -15.48 -7.67 0.72
C ILE A 111 -15.30 -7.09 -0.70
N GLY A 112 -14.90 -5.84 -0.82
CA GLY A 112 -14.70 -5.17 -2.11
C GLY A 112 -13.63 -5.84 -2.96
N MET A 113 -12.48 -6.17 -2.37
CA MET A 113 -11.39 -6.87 -3.06
C MET A 113 -11.79 -8.29 -3.45
N LEU A 114 -12.51 -9.00 -2.58
CA LEU A 114 -12.99 -10.35 -2.90
C LEU A 114 -14.01 -10.32 -4.05
N TRP A 115 -14.94 -9.36 -4.04
CA TRP A 115 -15.98 -9.25 -5.05
C TRP A 115 -15.45 -8.82 -6.42
N SER A 116 -14.47 -7.92 -6.43
CA SER A 116 -13.81 -7.45 -7.66
C SER A 116 -12.63 -8.32 -8.10
N ASN A 117 -12.28 -9.34 -7.31
CA ASN A 117 -11.10 -10.17 -7.51
C ASN A 117 -9.78 -9.36 -7.58
N THR A 118 -9.67 -8.26 -6.85
CA THR A 118 -8.44 -7.43 -6.75
C THR A 118 -7.68 -7.74 -5.46
N ASN A 119 -7.61 -9.01 -5.07
CA ASN A 119 -7.08 -9.43 -3.77
C ASN A 119 -5.60 -9.08 -3.61
N HIS A 120 -5.30 -7.97 -2.92
CA HIS A 120 -3.95 -7.54 -2.62
C HIS A 120 -3.80 -7.30 -1.11
N PRO A 121 -3.26 -8.26 -0.35
CA PRO A 121 -3.19 -8.15 1.11
C PRO A 121 -2.50 -6.88 1.62
N ALA A 122 -1.52 -6.36 0.88
CA ALA A 122 -0.85 -5.12 1.26
C ALA A 122 -1.77 -3.89 1.22
N ALA A 123 -2.87 -3.92 0.45
CA ALA A 123 -3.87 -2.85 0.42
C ALA A 123 -4.67 -2.73 1.73
N CYS A 124 -4.70 -3.78 2.57
CA CYS A 124 -5.27 -3.68 3.92
C CYS A 124 -4.57 -2.60 4.75
N ALA A 125 -3.24 -2.43 4.59
CA ALA A 125 -2.51 -1.36 5.26
C ALA A 125 -2.94 0.03 4.73
N THR A 126 -3.20 0.18 3.43
CA THR A 126 -3.76 1.42 2.86
C THR A 126 -5.11 1.77 3.45
N THR A 127 -5.96 0.76 3.67
CA THR A 127 -7.26 0.94 4.32
C THR A 127 -7.09 1.61 5.67
N LEU A 128 -6.18 1.10 6.51
CA LEU A 128 -5.92 1.65 7.84
C LEU A 128 -5.24 3.03 7.78
N ILE A 129 -4.30 3.25 6.86
CA ILE A 129 -3.67 4.57 6.66
C ILE A 129 -4.75 5.64 6.44
N VAL A 130 -5.74 5.36 5.59
CA VAL A 130 -6.81 6.31 5.28
C VAL A 130 -7.89 6.33 6.37
N ALA A 131 -8.32 5.17 6.89
CA ALA A 131 -9.38 5.11 7.90
C ALA A 131 -8.97 5.70 9.26
N LEU A 132 -7.66 5.82 9.53
CA LEU A 132 -7.09 6.33 10.78
C LEU A 132 -6.58 7.79 10.69
N GLY A 133 -6.92 8.52 9.62
CA GLY A 133 -6.62 9.95 9.52
C GLY A 133 -5.25 10.33 8.96
N LEU A 134 -4.42 9.37 8.53
CA LEU A 134 -3.04 9.69 8.10
C LEU A 134 -2.99 10.23 6.67
N MET A 135 -3.90 9.79 5.79
CA MET A 135 -3.98 10.22 4.38
C MET A 135 -5.44 10.28 3.92
N SER A 136 -6.25 11.05 4.63
CA SER A 136 -7.73 10.95 4.56
C SER A 136 -8.39 12.11 3.84
N THR A 137 -7.70 12.69 2.86
CA THR A 137 -8.27 13.69 1.95
C THR A 137 -8.47 13.09 0.55
N PRO A 138 -9.40 13.63 -0.27
CA PRO A 138 -9.56 13.16 -1.65
C PRO A 138 -8.28 13.24 -2.47
N LEU A 139 -7.49 14.30 -2.29
CA LEU A 139 -6.19 14.45 -2.95
C LEU A 139 -5.20 13.36 -2.49
N ALA A 140 -5.16 13.05 -1.20
CA ALA A 140 -4.30 11.99 -0.68
C ALA A 140 -4.69 10.60 -1.22
N VAL A 141 -5.98 10.32 -1.39
CA VAL A 141 -6.45 9.09 -2.06
C VAL A 141 -6.00 9.00 -3.51
N VAL A 142 -6.07 10.11 -4.26
CA VAL A 142 -5.53 10.16 -5.63
C VAL A 142 -4.03 9.91 -5.63
N LEU A 143 -3.27 10.54 -4.72
CA LEU A 143 -1.84 10.33 -4.58
C LEU A 143 -1.49 8.88 -4.25
N ILE A 144 -2.28 8.20 -3.41
CA ILE A 144 -2.11 6.77 -3.11
C ILE A 144 -2.20 5.96 -4.40
N VAL A 145 -3.29 6.11 -5.16
CA VAL A 145 -3.52 5.32 -6.38
C VAL A 145 -2.45 5.61 -7.44
N VAL A 146 -2.06 6.89 -7.60
CA VAL A 146 -0.99 7.29 -8.52
C VAL A 146 0.36 6.68 -8.10
N SER A 147 0.70 6.70 -6.81
CA SER A 147 1.96 6.14 -6.31
C SER A 147 2.02 4.62 -6.52
N VAL A 148 0.91 3.93 -6.32
CA VAL A 148 0.79 2.48 -6.58
C VAL A 148 0.93 2.19 -8.07
N ALA A 149 0.26 2.96 -8.93
CA ALA A 149 0.39 2.81 -10.38
C ALA A 149 1.83 3.07 -10.85
N LEU A 150 2.50 4.08 -10.28
CA LEU A 150 3.90 4.38 -10.54
C LEU A 150 4.83 3.24 -10.09
N LEU A 151 4.59 2.66 -8.91
CA LEU A 151 5.32 1.49 -8.42
C LEU A 151 5.22 0.32 -9.42
N VAL A 152 4.01 -0.03 -9.84
CA VAL A 152 3.75 -1.14 -10.78
C VAL A 152 4.34 -0.85 -12.15
N ALA A 153 4.19 0.38 -12.66
CA ALA A 153 4.76 0.77 -13.95
C ALA A 153 6.30 0.73 -13.92
N PHE A 154 6.90 1.18 -12.82
CA PHE A 154 8.35 1.13 -12.62
C PHE A 154 8.86 -0.32 -12.57
N HIS A 155 8.11 -1.21 -11.91
CA HIS A 155 8.43 -2.64 -11.88
C HIS A 155 8.53 -3.21 -13.30
N GLY A 156 7.45 -3.08 -14.08
CA GLY A 156 7.38 -3.68 -15.42
C GLY A 156 8.29 -3.03 -16.46
N VAL A 157 8.57 -1.73 -16.34
CA VAL A 157 9.38 -1.01 -17.35
C VAL A 157 10.87 -1.02 -17.02
N VAL A 158 11.23 -0.95 -15.73
CA VAL A 158 12.62 -0.76 -15.30
C VAL A 158 13.15 -2.00 -14.60
N VAL A 159 12.45 -2.52 -13.59
CA VAL A 159 12.96 -3.61 -12.75
C VAL A 159 13.09 -4.90 -13.56
N GLU A 160 12.06 -5.28 -14.31
CA GLU A 160 12.11 -6.46 -15.21
C GLU A 160 13.26 -6.36 -16.23
N ARG A 161 13.51 -5.15 -16.78
CA ARG A 161 14.61 -4.95 -17.74
C ARG A 161 15.99 -5.05 -17.08
N VAL A 162 16.13 -4.54 -15.86
CA VAL A 162 17.37 -4.66 -15.08
C VAL A 162 17.61 -6.13 -14.76
N GLN A 163 16.58 -6.87 -14.34
CA GLN A 163 16.66 -8.31 -14.07
C GLN A 163 17.13 -9.10 -15.29
N ALA A 164 16.48 -8.90 -16.44
CA ALA A 164 16.84 -9.56 -17.68
C ALA A 164 18.27 -9.21 -18.13
N ARG A 165 18.69 -7.96 -17.96
CA ARG A 165 20.03 -7.50 -18.37
C ARG A 165 21.15 -8.04 -17.50
N TYR A 166 20.95 -8.13 -16.19
CA TYR A 166 21.98 -8.56 -15.24
C TYR A 166 21.83 -10.03 -14.81
N GLY A 167 20.84 -10.74 -15.34
CA GLY A 167 20.56 -12.12 -14.96
C GLY A 167 20.23 -12.24 -13.47
N VAL A 168 19.50 -11.28 -12.92
CA VAL A 168 19.03 -11.30 -11.51
C VAL A 168 17.53 -11.53 -11.42
N GLU A 169 16.97 -12.17 -12.44
CA GLU A 169 15.59 -12.64 -12.42
C GLU A 169 15.46 -13.77 -11.39
N PRO A 170 14.51 -13.68 -10.44
CA PRO A 170 14.26 -14.76 -9.49
C PRO A 170 13.93 -16.04 -10.25
N THR A 171 14.60 -17.14 -9.90
CA THR A 171 14.35 -18.44 -10.54
C THR A 171 13.19 -19.20 -9.91
N ASP A 172 12.74 -18.77 -8.73
CA ASP A 172 11.67 -19.37 -7.94
C ASP A 172 10.70 -18.25 -7.48
N PRO A 173 9.54 -18.07 -8.14
CA PRO A 173 8.47 -17.21 -7.63
C PRO A 173 7.92 -17.84 -6.35
N ARG A 174 7.99 -17.09 -5.24
CA ARG A 174 7.79 -17.62 -3.88
C ARG A 174 6.34 -17.89 -3.50
#